data_AF-H0G4K2-F1
#
_entry.id   AF-H0G4K2-F1
#
_cell.length_a   1.000
_cell.length_b   1.000
_cell.length_c   1.000
_cell.angle_alpha   90.00
_cell.angle_beta   90.00
_cell.angle_gamma   90.00
#
_symmetry.space_group_name_H-M   'P 1'
#
loop_
_entity.id
_entity.type
_entity.pdbx_description
1 polymer ?
#
loop_
_entity_poly.entity_id
_entity_poly.type
_entity_poly.pdbx_seq_one_letter_code
_entity_poly.pdbx_strand_id
1 'polypeptide(L)'
;MPEKSPILESLAEARPSSYADQVYGRILHDILNGIFQPGARLPTENELAERFGVSRPVVREALARLRVDGLVEARRGSGTYVLSRPSQDLPNLADLEDISRFLRYQELRFYVEGQAAALAAERRTEKQLAAIIEAHEAFAHEVGRGAFLPESDRRFHLAICEGTGNEFFAKALEGPEVSLTSFMNVSLALTRSGSQARARRVIAEHAEIVEAIRTKDAVWARVAMETHIINARRRMTDGTIDS
;
A
#
# COMPACT_ATOMS: atom_id res chain seq x y z
N MET A 1 14.36 24.20 -33.63
CA MET A 1 13.82 23.60 -32.39
C MET A 1 12.75 22.61 -32.83
N PRO A 2 12.86 21.30 -32.55
CA PRO A 2 11.80 20.39 -32.96
C PRO A 2 10.57 20.63 -32.08
N GLU A 3 9.42 20.90 -32.71
CA GLU A 3 8.12 20.98 -32.05
C GLU A 3 7.85 19.65 -31.33
N LYS A 4 7.48 19.73 -30.05
CA LYS A 4 7.07 18.57 -29.28
C LYS A 4 5.76 18.03 -29.85
N SER A 5 5.71 16.72 -30.09
CA SER A 5 4.52 16.05 -30.63
C SER A 5 3.34 16.18 -29.65
N PRO A 6 2.16 16.69 -30.09
CA PRO A 6 0.98 16.87 -29.24
C PRO A 6 0.44 15.56 -28.66
N ILE A 7 0.84 14.41 -29.22
CA ILE A 7 0.47 13.08 -28.72
C ILE A 7 1.15 12.76 -27.38
N LEU A 8 2.35 13.31 -27.12
CA LEU A 8 3.09 13.07 -25.88
C LEU A 8 2.64 13.99 -24.73
N GLU A 9 2.10 15.17 -25.03
CA GLU A 9 1.52 16.07 -24.02
C GLU A 9 0.22 15.51 -23.43
N SER A 10 -0.60 14.83 -24.26
CA SER A 10 -1.86 14.19 -23.82
C SER A 10 -1.67 13.02 -22.85
N LEU A 11 -0.47 12.42 -22.76
CA LEU A 11 -0.18 11.32 -21.84
C LEU A 11 0.34 11.78 -20.48
N ALA A 12 0.70 13.07 -20.36
CA ALA A 12 1.29 13.65 -19.15
C ALA A 12 0.25 14.36 -18.24
N GLU A 13 -1.01 14.42 -18.67
CA GLU A 13 -2.10 14.81 -17.78
C GLU A 13 -2.49 13.59 -16.94
N ALA A 14 -2.14 13.62 -15.65
CA ALA A 14 -2.64 12.69 -14.65
C ALA A 14 -4.15 12.50 -14.88
N ARG A 15 -4.55 11.31 -15.37
CA ARG A 15 -5.96 11.05 -15.64
C ARG A 15 -6.74 11.35 -14.36
N PRO A 16 -7.79 12.20 -14.41
CA PRO A 16 -8.61 12.43 -13.24
C PRO A 16 -9.08 11.08 -12.70
N SER A 17 -9.08 10.94 -11.36
CA SER A 17 -9.49 9.71 -10.69
C SER A 17 -10.80 9.20 -11.30
N SER A 18 -10.82 7.94 -11.70
CA SER A 18 -11.99 7.38 -12.37
C SER A 18 -13.21 7.53 -11.46
N TYR A 19 -14.42 7.65 -12.02
CA TYR A 19 -15.63 7.70 -11.18
C TYR A 19 -15.71 6.52 -10.20
N ALA A 20 -15.11 5.37 -10.55
CA ALA A 20 -14.99 4.23 -9.65
C ALA A 20 -14.04 4.48 -8.47
N ASP A 21 -12.93 5.20 -8.68
CA ASP A 21 -12.03 5.63 -7.60
C ASP A 21 -12.73 6.57 -6.61
N GLN A 22 -13.54 7.50 -7.12
CA GLN A 22 -14.28 8.45 -6.29
C GLN A 22 -15.34 7.72 -5.44
N VAL A 23 -16.07 6.78 -6.03
CA VAL A 23 -17.07 5.96 -5.33
C VAL A 23 -16.39 5.05 -4.31
N TYR A 24 -15.27 4.42 -4.68
CA TYR A 24 -14.44 3.64 -3.77
C TYR A 24 -14.05 4.45 -2.54
N GLY A 25 -13.48 5.64 -2.74
CA GLY A 25 -13.07 6.54 -1.68
C GLY A 25 -14.23 6.89 -0.75
N ARG A 26 -15.37 7.34 -1.31
CA ARG A 26 -16.56 7.71 -0.51
C ARG A 26 -17.08 6.57 0.35
N ILE A 27 -17.19 5.35 -0.19
CA ILE A 27 -17.64 4.19 0.59
C ILE A 27 -16.63 3.85 1.69
N LEU A 28 -15.33 3.89 1.38
CA LEU A 28 -14.28 3.67 2.37
C LEU A 28 -14.35 4.69 3.50
N HIS A 29 -14.57 5.96 3.20
CA HIS A 29 -14.78 7.00 4.22
C HIS A 29 -16.02 6.77 5.07
N ASP A 30 -17.12 6.31 4.48
CA ASP A 30 -18.30 5.97 5.27
C ASP A 30 -18.03 4.78 6.22
N ILE A 31 -17.20 3.81 5.80
CA ILE A 31 -16.76 2.71 6.67
C ILE A 31 -15.85 3.24 7.81
N LEU A 32 -14.90 4.12 7.47
CA LEU A 32 -13.96 4.75 8.39
C LEU A 32 -14.66 5.56 9.48
N ASN A 33 -15.61 6.40 9.09
CA ASN A 33 -16.24 7.38 9.97
C ASN A 33 -17.40 6.85 10.79
N GLY A 34 -17.61 5.54 10.86
CA GLY A 34 -18.71 5.04 11.67
C GLY A 34 -20.00 4.75 10.91
N ILE A 35 -20.18 5.32 9.71
CA ILE A 35 -21.46 5.33 8.97
C ILE A 35 -21.85 3.91 8.57
N PHE A 36 -20.90 3.15 8.03
CA PHE A 36 -21.06 1.71 7.84
C PHE A 36 -20.22 0.96 8.89
N GLN A 37 -20.88 0.20 9.75
CA GLN A 37 -20.24 -0.61 10.80
C GLN A 37 -19.83 -1.98 10.23
N PRO A 38 -18.77 -2.62 10.73
CA PRO A 38 -18.50 -4.02 10.42
C PRO A 38 -19.74 -4.87 10.67
N GLY A 39 -20.03 -5.79 9.74
CA GLY A 39 -21.27 -6.58 9.72
C GLY A 39 -22.51 -5.87 9.17
N ALA A 40 -22.46 -4.54 8.94
CA ALA A 40 -23.57 -3.82 8.33
C ALA A 40 -23.66 -4.13 6.83
N ARG A 41 -24.90 -4.20 6.33
CA ARG A 41 -25.18 -4.30 4.90
C ARG A 41 -25.06 -2.92 4.26
N LEU A 42 -24.27 -2.81 3.20
CA LEU A 42 -24.22 -1.60 2.38
C LEU A 42 -25.53 -1.42 1.59
N PRO A 43 -25.89 -0.18 1.22
CA PRO A 43 -26.95 0.07 0.25
C PRO A 43 -26.71 -0.73 -1.04
N THR A 44 -27.79 -1.08 -1.73
CA THR A 44 -27.76 -1.79 -3.00
C THR A 44 -26.99 -0.99 -4.06
N GLU A 45 -26.53 -1.68 -5.12
CA GLU A 45 -25.85 -1.03 -6.24
C GLU A 45 -26.67 0.13 -6.84
N ASN A 46 -28.00 0.02 -6.84
CA ASN A 46 -28.89 1.06 -7.32
C ASN A 46 -28.91 2.28 -6.39
N GLU A 47 -29.06 2.06 -5.09
CA GLU A 47 -29.08 3.13 -4.09
C GLU A 47 -27.72 3.85 -4.03
N LEU A 48 -26.62 3.12 -4.13
CA LEU A 48 -25.28 3.72 -4.21
C LEU A 48 -25.08 4.52 -5.51
N ALA A 49 -25.58 4.02 -6.64
CA ALA A 49 -25.50 4.72 -7.92
C ALA A 49 -26.27 6.05 -7.88
N GLU A 50 -27.48 6.04 -7.31
CA GLU A 50 -28.28 7.23 -7.09
C GLU A 50 -27.60 8.19 -6.10
N ARG A 51 -27.14 7.69 -4.95
CA ARG A 51 -26.48 8.48 -3.90
C ARG A 51 -25.24 9.21 -4.39
N PHE A 52 -24.45 8.57 -5.27
CA PHE A 52 -23.20 9.14 -5.76
C PHE A 52 -23.30 9.78 -7.15
N GLY A 53 -24.48 9.76 -7.78
CA GLY A 53 -24.68 10.35 -9.11
C GLY A 53 -23.88 9.67 -10.21
N VAL A 54 -23.69 8.35 -10.14
CA VAL A 54 -22.90 7.55 -11.10
C VAL A 54 -23.73 6.40 -11.68
N SER A 55 -23.19 5.71 -12.69
CA SER A 55 -23.83 4.52 -13.23
C SER A 55 -23.58 3.27 -12.36
N ARG A 56 -24.47 2.28 -12.43
CA ARG A 56 -24.33 1.00 -11.69
C ARG A 56 -23.03 0.24 -11.99
N PRO A 57 -22.52 0.18 -13.25
CA PRO A 57 -21.23 -0.43 -13.52
C PRO A 57 -20.07 0.20 -12.76
N VAL A 58 -20.08 1.54 -12.59
CA VAL A 58 -19.06 2.26 -11.79
C VAL A 58 -19.10 1.82 -10.33
N VAL A 59 -20.30 1.71 -9.75
CA VAL A 59 -20.47 1.21 -8.38
C VAL A 59 -20.00 -0.24 -8.26
N ARG A 60 -20.31 -1.10 -9.22
CA ARG A 60 -19.85 -2.49 -9.24
C ARG A 60 -18.33 -2.60 -9.25
N GLU A 61 -17.67 -1.75 -10.02
CA GLU A 61 -16.22 -1.69 -10.09
C GLU A 61 -15.64 -1.27 -8.72
N ALA A 62 -16.16 -0.21 -8.11
CA ALA A 62 -15.74 0.23 -6.78
C ALA A 62 -15.94 -0.86 -5.72
N LEU A 63 -17.11 -1.52 -5.70
CA LEU A 63 -17.39 -2.64 -4.79
C LEU A 63 -16.54 -3.87 -5.08
N ALA A 64 -16.14 -4.13 -6.33
CA ALA A 64 -15.19 -5.20 -6.65
C ALA A 64 -13.82 -4.92 -6.05
N ARG A 65 -13.33 -3.67 -6.14
CA ARG A 65 -12.07 -3.26 -5.52
C ARG A 65 -12.14 -3.33 -3.99
N LEU A 66 -13.19 -2.81 -3.36
CA LEU A 66 -13.40 -2.95 -1.90
C LEU A 66 -13.41 -4.41 -1.43
N ARG A 67 -13.88 -5.35 -2.27
CA ARG A 67 -13.82 -6.80 -1.96
C ARG A 67 -12.40 -7.36 -2.06
N VAL A 68 -11.66 -6.98 -3.09
CA VAL A 68 -10.24 -7.34 -3.21
C VAL A 68 -9.45 -6.83 -2.01
N ASP A 69 -9.81 -5.64 -1.53
CA ASP A 69 -9.20 -4.97 -0.39
C ASP A 69 -9.66 -5.55 0.96
N GLY A 70 -10.58 -6.53 0.98
CA GLY A 70 -11.07 -7.17 2.19
C GLY A 70 -11.97 -6.28 3.06
N LEU A 71 -12.39 -5.12 2.55
CA LEU A 71 -13.22 -4.16 3.29
C LEU A 71 -14.70 -4.55 3.28
N VAL A 72 -15.14 -5.23 2.23
CA VAL A 72 -16.51 -5.70 2.07
C VAL A 72 -16.55 -7.11 1.49
N GLU A 73 -17.65 -7.83 1.70
CA GLU A 73 -17.92 -9.12 1.09
C GLU A 73 -19.29 -9.12 0.42
N ALA A 74 -19.42 -9.82 -0.71
CA ALA A 74 -20.71 -10.06 -1.33
C ALA A 74 -21.29 -11.38 -0.83
N ARG A 75 -22.46 -11.35 -0.19
CA ARG A 75 -23.21 -12.54 0.20
C ARG A 75 -24.28 -12.83 -0.85
N ARG A 76 -24.22 -14.02 -1.47
CA ARG A 76 -25.15 -14.42 -2.54
C ARG A 76 -26.60 -14.18 -2.13
N GLY A 77 -27.33 -13.40 -2.94
CA GLY A 77 -28.75 -13.06 -2.71
C GLY A 77 -29.04 -12.10 -1.55
N SER A 78 -28.04 -11.74 -0.75
CA SER A 78 -28.22 -10.97 0.50
C SER A 78 -27.60 -9.58 0.46
N GLY A 79 -26.79 -9.26 -0.55
CA GLY A 79 -26.15 -7.95 -0.72
C GLY A 79 -24.68 -7.92 -0.30
N THR A 80 -24.13 -6.73 -0.20
CA THR A 80 -22.73 -6.49 0.18
C THR A 80 -22.64 -6.07 1.64
N TYR A 81 -21.71 -6.64 2.40
CA TYR A 81 -21.54 -6.41 3.83
C TYR A 81 -20.15 -5.90 4.13
N VAL A 82 -20.02 -4.99 5.10
CA VAL A 82 -18.70 -4.53 5.58
C VAL A 82 -18.06 -5.64 6.41
N LEU A 83 -16.83 -6.01 6.09
CA LEU A 83 -16.08 -7.05 6.80
C LEU A 83 -15.36 -6.49 8.02
N SER A 84 -14.56 -5.46 7.80
CA SER A 84 -13.69 -4.86 8.81
C SER A 84 -13.83 -3.35 8.80
N ARG A 85 -13.45 -2.74 9.92
CA ARG A 85 -13.17 -1.32 9.98
C ARG A 85 -11.67 -1.12 9.83
N PRO A 86 -11.21 -0.21 8.98
CA PRO A 86 -9.85 0.26 9.04
C PRO A 86 -9.53 0.84 10.44
N SER A 87 -8.25 0.90 10.84
CA SER A 87 -7.88 1.39 12.19
C SER A 87 -8.47 2.77 12.48
N GLN A 88 -9.00 2.99 13.70
CA GLN A 88 -9.47 4.31 14.16
C GLN A 88 -8.34 5.35 14.19
N ASP A 89 -7.09 4.89 14.10
CA ASP A 89 -5.89 5.71 14.01
C ASP A 89 -5.56 6.18 12.59
N LEU A 90 -6.41 5.94 11.59
CA LEU A 90 -6.40 6.72 10.34
C LEU A 90 -6.87 8.12 10.72
N PRO A 91 -5.98 9.07 11.04
CA PRO A 91 -6.44 10.35 11.52
C PRO A 91 -7.04 11.08 10.30
N ASN A 92 -7.59 12.27 10.51
CA ASN A 92 -8.05 13.24 9.51
C ASN A 92 -6.98 13.67 8.45
N LEU A 93 -6.03 12.80 8.09
CA LEU A 93 -4.76 13.11 7.43
C LEU A 93 -4.69 12.73 5.95
N ALA A 94 -5.75 12.15 5.38
CA ALA A 94 -5.76 11.76 3.96
C ALA A 94 -7.11 12.13 3.35
N ASP A 95 -7.09 12.91 2.26
CA ASP A 95 -8.27 13.05 1.42
C ASP A 95 -8.63 11.67 0.85
N LEU A 96 -9.88 11.46 0.46
CA LEU A 96 -10.36 10.23 -0.18
C LEU A 96 -9.48 9.78 -1.34
N GLU A 97 -8.99 10.78 -2.08
CA GLU A 97 -8.08 10.59 -3.18
C GLU A 97 -6.74 10.00 -2.72
N ASP A 98 -6.25 10.39 -1.53
CA ASP A 98 -4.98 9.91 -0.98
C ASP A 98 -5.05 8.46 -0.53
N ILE A 99 -6.16 8.00 0.05
CA ILE A 99 -6.29 6.58 0.42
C ILE A 99 -6.39 5.71 -0.83
N SER A 100 -7.16 6.13 -1.82
CA SER A 100 -7.25 5.43 -3.11
C SER A 100 -5.89 5.40 -3.83
N ARG A 101 -5.16 6.52 -3.82
CA ARG A 101 -3.80 6.60 -4.41
C ARG A 101 -2.79 5.75 -3.64
N PHE A 102 -2.90 5.69 -2.30
CA PHE A 102 -2.09 4.80 -1.47
C PHE A 102 -2.29 3.34 -1.85
N LEU A 103 -3.54 2.88 -1.99
CA LEU A 103 -3.83 1.48 -2.29
C LEU A 103 -3.32 1.05 -3.67
N ARG A 104 -3.47 1.92 -4.69
CA ARG A 104 -2.85 1.72 -6.00
C ARG A 104 -1.32 1.70 -5.92
N TYR A 105 -0.75 2.55 -5.06
CA TYR A 105 0.68 2.55 -4.84
C TYR A 105 1.15 1.24 -4.17
N GLN A 106 0.45 0.73 -3.17
CA GLN A 106 0.77 -0.59 -2.57
C GLN A 106 0.68 -1.74 -3.58
N GLU A 107 -0.24 -1.66 -4.55
CA GLU A 107 -0.31 -2.62 -5.65
C GLU A 107 0.95 -2.58 -6.53
N LEU A 108 1.43 -1.38 -6.90
CA LEU A 108 2.70 -1.22 -7.61
C LEU A 108 3.86 -1.81 -6.79
N ARG A 109 3.96 -1.46 -5.51
CA ARG A 109 4.99 -1.96 -4.60
C ARG A 109 5.00 -3.48 -4.55
N PHE A 110 3.84 -4.12 -4.47
CA PHE A 110 3.71 -5.57 -4.43
C PHE A 110 4.44 -6.25 -5.60
N TYR A 111 4.15 -5.80 -6.83
CA TYR A 111 4.77 -6.39 -8.02
C TYR A 111 6.24 -5.98 -8.21
N VAL A 112 6.56 -4.71 -7.98
CA VAL A 112 7.90 -4.17 -8.23
C VAL A 112 8.88 -4.64 -7.17
N GLU A 113 8.55 -4.48 -5.89
CA GLU A 113 9.47 -4.78 -4.80
C GLU A 113 9.60 -6.29 -4.57
N GLY A 114 8.52 -7.06 -4.77
CA GLY A 114 8.58 -8.52 -4.76
C GLY A 114 9.60 -9.05 -5.78
N GLN A 115 9.53 -8.56 -7.01
CA GLN A 115 10.51 -8.93 -8.04
C GLN A 115 11.90 -8.34 -7.75
N ALA A 116 11.98 -7.13 -7.20
CA ALA A 116 13.25 -6.52 -6.82
C ALA A 116 14.00 -7.37 -5.78
N ALA A 117 13.30 -7.89 -4.76
CA ALA A 117 13.88 -8.73 -3.73
C ALA A 117 14.44 -10.04 -4.32
N ALA A 118 13.72 -10.70 -5.22
CA ALA A 118 14.23 -11.87 -5.95
C ALA A 118 15.50 -11.54 -6.74
N LEU A 119 15.46 -10.47 -7.55
CA LEU A 119 16.61 -10.08 -8.37
C LEU A 119 17.81 -9.64 -7.53
N ALA A 120 17.58 -8.99 -6.39
CA ALA A 120 18.63 -8.62 -5.44
C ALA A 120 19.27 -9.89 -4.84
N ALA A 121 18.48 -10.89 -4.45
CA ALA A 121 19.02 -12.17 -3.97
C ALA A 121 19.93 -12.85 -5.01
N GLU A 122 19.60 -12.75 -6.30
CA GLU A 122 20.40 -13.31 -7.39
C GLU A 122 21.65 -12.50 -7.73
N ARG A 123 21.54 -11.16 -7.78
CA ARG A 123 22.47 -10.29 -8.52
C ARG A 123 23.29 -9.36 -7.65
N ARG A 124 22.87 -9.09 -6.42
CA ARG A 124 23.50 -8.07 -5.57
C ARG A 124 25.00 -8.32 -5.40
N THR A 125 25.76 -7.23 -5.35
CA THR A 125 27.15 -7.23 -4.90
C THR A 125 27.24 -7.21 -3.37
N GLU A 126 28.37 -7.61 -2.79
CA GLU A 126 28.56 -7.55 -1.33
C GLU A 126 28.39 -6.13 -0.76
N LYS A 127 28.76 -5.10 -1.53
CA LYS A 127 28.50 -3.70 -1.16
C LYS A 127 26.99 -3.40 -1.08
N GLN A 128 26.20 -3.90 -2.03
CA GLN A 128 24.74 -3.73 -2.01
C GLN A 128 24.10 -4.54 -0.88
N LEU A 129 24.62 -5.72 -0.53
CA LEU A 129 24.16 -6.43 0.68
C LEU A 129 24.38 -5.59 1.92
N ALA A 130 25.59 -5.05 2.08
CA ALA A 130 25.93 -4.23 3.24
C ALA A 130 24.99 -3.02 3.37
N ALA A 131 24.69 -2.36 2.25
CA ALA A 131 23.73 -1.24 2.23
C ALA A 131 22.30 -1.65 2.63
N ILE A 132 21.82 -2.83 2.18
CA ILE A 132 20.50 -3.35 2.57
C ILE A 132 20.46 -3.64 4.07
N ILE A 133 21.51 -4.27 4.62
CA ILE A 133 21.62 -4.58 6.06
C ILE A 133 21.65 -3.28 6.87
N GLU A 134 22.49 -2.32 6.49
CA GLU A 134 22.61 -1.03 7.18
C GLU A 134 21.28 -0.28 7.20
N ALA A 135 20.54 -0.26 6.09
CA ALA A 135 19.22 0.37 6.02
C ALA A 135 18.21 -0.30 6.96
N HIS A 136 18.21 -1.63 7.05
CA HIS A 136 17.38 -2.38 7.99
C HIS A 136 17.75 -2.10 9.45
N GLU A 137 19.04 -2.12 9.79
CA GLU A 137 19.52 -1.85 11.15
C GLU A 137 19.18 -0.42 11.60
N ALA A 138 19.33 0.56 10.71
CA ALA A 138 18.94 1.94 10.98
C ALA A 138 17.44 2.05 11.27
N PHE A 139 16.59 1.42 10.45
CA PHE A 139 15.15 1.36 10.69
C PHE A 139 14.83 0.68 12.03
N ALA A 140 15.38 -0.50 12.31
CA ALA A 140 15.13 -1.23 13.55
C ALA A 140 15.56 -0.44 14.80
N HIS A 141 16.70 0.25 14.73
CA HIS A 141 17.19 1.11 15.81
C HIS A 141 16.26 2.30 16.07
N GLU A 142 15.78 2.98 15.03
CA GLU A 142 14.81 4.07 15.15
C GLU A 142 13.52 3.58 15.82
N VAL A 143 12.97 2.46 15.34
CA VAL A 143 11.75 1.86 15.89
C VAL A 143 11.92 1.46 17.35
N GLY A 144 13.09 0.93 17.72
CA GLY A 144 13.44 0.60 19.11
C GLY A 144 13.43 1.81 20.04
N ARG A 145 13.64 3.02 19.52
CA ARG A 145 13.55 4.29 20.26
C ARG A 145 12.16 4.92 20.23
N GLY A 146 11.16 4.23 19.67
CA GLY A 146 9.81 4.74 19.48
C GLY A 146 9.70 5.77 18.36
N ALA A 147 10.74 5.92 17.53
CA ALA A 147 10.71 6.74 16.33
C ALA A 147 10.38 5.84 15.14
N PHE A 148 9.33 6.17 14.42
CA PHE A 148 9.02 5.52 13.16
C PHE A 148 9.13 6.61 12.10
N LEU A 149 10.18 6.57 11.28
CA LEU A 149 10.42 7.57 10.24
C LEU A 149 10.13 6.97 8.86
N PRO A 150 9.30 7.61 8.02
CA PRO A 150 8.96 7.06 6.71
C PRO A 150 10.17 6.94 5.80
N GLU A 151 11.16 7.79 6.06
CA GLU A 151 12.41 7.87 5.32
C GLU A 151 13.32 6.67 5.56
N SER A 152 13.38 6.09 6.77
CA SER A 152 14.17 4.88 7.01
C SER A 152 13.55 3.65 6.36
N ASP A 153 12.23 3.49 6.46
CA ASP A 153 11.48 2.44 5.75
C ASP A 153 11.71 2.55 4.25
N ARG A 154 11.55 3.76 3.68
CA ARG A 154 11.81 4.03 2.25
C ARG A 154 13.24 3.67 1.83
N ARG A 155 14.25 4.07 2.61
CA ARG A 155 15.66 3.75 2.32
C ARG A 155 15.91 2.25 2.25
N PHE A 156 15.28 1.46 3.13
CA PHE A 156 15.36 0.00 3.07
C PHE A 156 14.83 -0.57 1.75
N HIS A 157 13.63 -0.16 1.33
CA HIS A 157 13.03 -0.62 0.08
C HIS A 157 13.83 -0.21 -1.17
N LEU A 158 14.40 1.00 -1.17
CA LEU A 158 15.26 1.47 -2.26
C LEU A 158 16.59 0.73 -2.32
N ALA A 159 17.23 0.44 -1.18
CA ALA A 159 18.46 -0.35 -1.16
C ALA A 159 18.26 -1.75 -1.80
N ILE A 160 17.09 -2.36 -1.60
CA ILE A 160 16.74 -3.63 -2.27
C ILE A 160 16.56 -3.43 -3.78
N CYS A 161 15.87 -2.36 -4.21
CA CYS A 161 15.70 -2.04 -5.62
C CYS A 161 17.05 -1.77 -6.32
N GLU A 162 17.98 -1.10 -5.66
CA GLU A 162 19.35 -0.90 -6.15
C GLU A 162 20.10 -2.24 -6.29
N GLY A 163 19.84 -3.19 -5.37
CA GLY A 163 20.38 -4.55 -5.40
C GLY A 163 20.05 -5.34 -6.67
N THR A 164 19.02 -4.93 -7.42
CA THR A 164 18.66 -5.56 -8.72
C THR A 164 19.68 -5.30 -9.82
N GLY A 165 20.51 -4.25 -9.68
CA GLY A 165 21.39 -3.74 -10.73
C GLY A 165 20.66 -3.01 -11.87
N ASN A 166 19.36 -2.74 -11.72
CA ASN A 166 18.55 -2.04 -12.71
C ASN A 166 17.90 -0.79 -12.09
N GLU A 167 18.38 0.38 -12.51
CA GLU A 167 17.94 1.68 -11.99
C GLU A 167 16.42 1.94 -12.11
N PHE A 168 15.74 1.27 -13.04
CA PHE A 168 14.30 1.47 -13.24
C PHE A 168 13.45 0.92 -12.08
N PHE A 169 13.97 -0.03 -11.28
CA PHE A 169 13.26 -0.50 -10.07
C PHE A 169 13.16 0.61 -9.01
N ALA A 170 14.27 1.30 -8.73
CA ALA A 170 14.27 2.41 -7.78
C ALA A 170 13.43 3.59 -8.32
N LYS A 171 13.60 3.95 -9.60
CA LYS A 171 12.82 5.02 -10.25
C LYS A 171 11.31 4.75 -10.27
N ALA A 172 10.89 3.49 -10.37
CA ALA A 172 9.47 3.13 -10.31
C ALA A 172 8.83 3.45 -8.95
N LEU A 173 9.63 3.44 -7.87
CA LEU A 173 9.16 3.86 -6.55
C LEU A 173 9.25 5.38 -6.36
N GLU A 174 10.26 6.05 -6.93
CA GLU A 174 10.52 7.49 -6.73
C GLU A 174 9.78 8.45 -7.68
N GLY A 175 8.75 7.98 -8.40
CA GLY A 175 8.05 8.78 -9.42
C GLY A 175 7.38 10.07 -8.88
N PRO A 176 7.35 11.18 -9.66
CA PRO A 176 6.90 12.50 -9.22
C PRO A 176 5.40 12.61 -8.85
N GLU A 177 4.55 11.70 -9.33
CA GLU A 177 3.13 11.64 -8.93
C GLU A 177 2.91 10.86 -7.63
N VAL A 178 3.94 10.16 -7.16
CA VAL A 178 3.91 9.41 -5.91
C VAL A 178 4.64 10.26 -4.87
N SER A 179 3.92 11.14 -4.17
CA SER A 179 4.44 11.72 -2.93
C SER A 179 4.56 10.58 -1.90
N LEU A 180 5.65 9.81 -2.00
CA LEU A 180 5.97 8.67 -1.15
C LEU A 180 5.91 9.06 0.31
N THR A 181 6.38 10.27 0.63
CA THR A 181 6.37 10.79 1.99
C THR A 181 4.96 10.83 2.56
N SER A 182 3.95 11.29 1.80
CA SER A 182 2.55 11.32 2.25
C SER A 182 1.99 9.92 2.47
N PHE A 183 2.28 8.97 1.56
CA PHE A 183 1.79 7.59 1.66
C PHE A 183 2.45 6.80 2.79
N MET A 184 3.77 6.91 2.89
CA MET A 184 4.55 6.26 3.91
C MET A 184 4.19 6.84 5.28
N ASN A 185 3.92 8.15 5.40
CA ASN A 185 3.38 8.76 6.63
C ASN A 185 2.06 8.11 7.08
N VAL A 186 1.16 7.76 6.16
CA VAL A 186 -0.11 7.09 6.51
C VAL A 186 0.15 5.66 7.01
N SER A 187 0.93 4.87 6.27
CA SER A 187 1.33 3.50 6.68
C SER A 187 2.03 3.51 8.05
N LEU A 188 2.87 4.52 8.27
CA LEU A 188 3.57 4.72 9.53
C LEU A 188 2.69 5.15 10.67
N ALA A 189 1.79 6.11 10.44
CA ALA A 189 0.87 6.58 11.47
C ALA A 189 0.06 5.40 11.99
N LEU A 190 -0.40 4.51 11.11
CA LEU A 190 -1.11 3.29 11.50
C LEU A 190 -0.24 2.29 12.27
N THR A 191 1.05 2.23 11.94
CA THR A 191 1.99 1.36 12.64
C THR A 191 2.38 1.94 14.00
N ARG A 192 2.54 3.27 14.08
CA ARG A 192 2.94 4.05 15.26
C ARG A 192 1.82 4.20 16.28
N SER A 193 0.59 4.45 15.82
CA SER A 193 -0.59 4.51 16.68
C SER A 193 -1.06 3.12 17.13
N GLY A 194 -0.62 2.07 16.43
CA GLY A 194 -0.76 0.68 16.90
C GLY A 194 0.16 0.33 18.08
N SER A 195 0.17 -0.94 18.48
CA SER A 195 0.98 -1.41 19.61
C SER A 195 2.47 -1.56 19.26
N GLN A 196 3.36 -1.53 20.26
CA GLN A 196 4.76 -1.91 20.08
C GLN A 196 4.93 -3.30 19.43
N ALA A 197 3.95 -4.19 19.58
CA ALA A 197 3.95 -5.49 18.90
C ALA A 197 3.82 -5.36 17.38
N ARG A 198 3.06 -4.38 16.86
CA ARG A 198 2.97 -4.09 15.42
C ARG A 198 4.30 -3.60 14.88
N ALA A 199 4.98 -2.71 15.61
CA ALA A 199 6.30 -2.22 15.24
C ALA A 199 7.35 -3.35 15.18
N ARG A 200 7.35 -4.24 16.19
CA ARG A 200 8.23 -5.43 16.19
C ARG A 200 7.94 -6.40 15.03
N ARG A 201 6.66 -6.55 14.66
CA ARG A 201 6.26 -7.36 13.48
C ARG A 201 6.87 -6.82 12.19
N VAL A 202 6.87 -5.50 11.97
CA VAL A 202 7.48 -4.90 10.77
C VAL A 202 9.00 -5.12 10.73
N ILE A 203 9.69 -4.97 11.86
CA ILE A 203 11.13 -5.29 11.94
C ILE A 203 11.38 -6.75 11.58
N ALA A 204 10.57 -7.68 12.10
CA ALA A 204 10.70 -9.10 11.79
C ALA A 204 10.45 -9.39 10.30
N GLU A 205 9.42 -8.79 9.70
CA GLU A 205 9.13 -8.88 8.26
C GLU A 205 10.34 -8.40 7.42
N HIS A 206 10.97 -7.27 7.77
CA HIS A 206 12.17 -6.80 7.08
C HIS A 206 13.37 -7.75 7.27
N ALA A 207 13.58 -8.26 8.47
CA ALA A 207 14.68 -9.17 8.77
C ALA A 207 14.58 -10.46 7.94
N GLU A 208 13.37 -11.00 7.73
CA GLU A 208 13.14 -12.16 6.86
C GLU A 208 13.54 -11.88 5.41
N ILE A 209 13.23 -10.69 4.89
CA ILE A 209 13.63 -10.26 3.54
C ILE A 209 15.14 -10.16 3.43
N VAL A 210 15.79 -9.51 4.41
CA VAL A 210 17.26 -9.38 4.46
C VAL A 210 17.92 -10.75 4.45
N GLU A 211 17.42 -11.68 5.26
CA GLU A 211 17.97 -13.03 5.37
C GLU A 211 17.82 -13.83 4.06
N ALA A 212 16.68 -13.71 3.40
CA ALA A 212 16.43 -14.34 2.10
C ALA A 212 17.40 -13.81 1.03
N ILE A 213 17.58 -12.47 0.98
CA ILE A 213 18.54 -11.83 0.07
C ILE A 213 19.97 -12.25 0.43
N ARG A 214 20.32 -12.29 1.72
CA ARG A 214 21.65 -12.66 2.21
C ARG A 214 22.03 -14.08 1.79
N THR A 215 21.11 -15.02 1.94
CA THR A 215 21.26 -16.45 1.61
C THR A 215 21.04 -16.78 0.13
N LYS A 216 20.72 -15.76 -0.68
CA LYS A 216 20.45 -15.87 -2.13
C LYS A 216 19.24 -16.75 -2.47
N ASP A 217 18.25 -16.80 -1.59
CA ASP A 217 16.97 -17.46 -1.86
C ASP A 217 16.01 -16.49 -2.55
N ALA A 218 16.06 -16.47 -3.89
CA ALA A 218 15.25 -15.57 -4.69
C ALA A 218 13.74 -15.79 -4.54
N VAL A 219 13.32 -17.05 -4.39
CA VAL A 219 11.91 -17.40 -4.23
C VAL A 219 11.41 -16.88 -2.89
N TRP A 220 12.16 -17.15 -1.82
CA TRP A 220 11.78 -16.70 -0.48
C TRP A 220 11.85 -15.18 -0.35
N ALA A 221 12.85 -14.53 -0.94
CA ALA A 221 12.98 -13.06 -0.90
C ALA A 221 11.77 -12.37 -1.52
N ARG A 222 11.26 -12.89 -2.64
CA ARG A 222 10.04 -12.40 -3.26
C ARG A 222 8.82 -12.59 -2.37
N VAL A 223 8.61 -13.81 -1.86
CA VAL A 223 7.44 -14.13 -1.02
C VAL A 223 7.44 -13.30 0.26
N ALA A 224 8.59 -13.14 0.91
CA ALA A 224 8.73 -12.33 2.12
C ALA A 224 8.38 -10.85 1.85
N MET A 225 8.88 -10.28 0.76
CA MET A 225 8.56 -8.90 0.37
C MET A 225 7.07 -8.73 0.00
N GLU A 226 6.53 -9.62 -0.82
CA GLU A 226 5.10 -9.62 -1.18
C GLU A 226 4.21 -9.70 0.08
N THR A 227 4.57 -10.56 1.04
CA THR A 227 3.87 -10.71 2.32
C THR A 227 3.96 -9.43 3.17
N HIS A 228 5.13 -8.81 3.26
CA HIS A 228 5.33 -7.55 3.96
C HIS A 228 4.44 -6.42 3.39
N ILE A 229 4.38 -6.29 2.05
CA ILE A 229 3.53 -5.29 1.39
C ILE A 229 2.03 -5.57 1.61
N ILE A 230 1.61 -6.84 1.55
CA ILE A 230 0.24 -7.25 1.89
C ILE A 230 -0.09 -6.89 3.34
N ASN A 231 0.81 -7.17 4.28
CA ASN A 231 0.59 -6.85 5.68
C ASN A 231 0.53 -5.34 5.92
N ALA A 232 1.35 -4.55 5.21
CA ALA A 232 1.27 -3.09 5.24
C ALA A 232 -0.08 -2.58 4.74
N ARG A 233 -0.61 -3.17 3.66
CA ARG A 233 -1.96 -2.88 3.16
C ARG A 233 -3.04 -3.28 4.19
N ARG A 234 -2.95 -4.47 4.77
CA ARG A 234 -3.90 -4.97 5.79
C ARG A 234 -3.91 -4.13 7.06
N ARG A 235 -2.77 -3.58 7.49
CA ARG A 235 -2.70 -2.67 8.64
C ARG A 235 -3.59 -1.42 8.46
N MET A 236 -3.92 -1.06 7.21
CA MET A 236 -4.98 -0.09 6.96
C MET A 236 -6.35 -0.69 7.17
N THR A 237 -6.67 -1.82 6.54
CA THR A 237 -8.03 -2.36 6.43
C THR A 237 -8.50 -3.11 7.68
N ASP A 238 -7.58 -3.59 8.51
CA ASP A 238 -7.83 -4.43 9.68
C ASP A 238 -7.62 -3.62 10.97
N GLY A 239 -8.68 -2.97 11.42
CA GLY A 239 -8.77 -2.25 12.70
C GLY A 239 -9.34 -3.09 13.85
N THR A 240 -9.39 -4.42 13.72
CA THR A 240 -10.17 -5.29 14.64
C THR A 240 -9.46 -6.56 15.12
N ILE A 241 -8.15 -6.72 14.90
CA ILE A 241 -7.42 -7.88 15.44
C ILE A 241 -6.51 -7.38 16.55
N ASP A 242 -6.70 -7.92 17.75
CA ASP A 242 -5.93 -7.69 18.99
C ASP A 242 -6.59 -6.68 19.97
N SER A 243 -7.81 -7.01 20.44
CA SER A 243 -8.24 -6.76 21.83
C SER A 243 -8.28 -8.10 22.56
#